data_AF-A0A355G996-F1
#
_entry.id   AF-A0A355G996-F1
#
_cell.length_a   1.000
_cell.length_b   1.000
_cell.length_c   1.000
_cell.angle_alpha   90.00
_cell.angle_beta   90.00
_cell.angle_gamma   90.00
#
_symmetry.space_group_name_H-M   'P 1'
#
loop_
_entity.id
_entity.type
_entity.pdbx_description
1 polymer ?
#
loop_
_entity_poly.entity_id
_entity_poly.type
_entity_poly.pdbx_seq_one_letter_code
_entity_poly.pdbx_strand_id
1 'polypeptide(L)'
;ELTIDDAVVGQYSNTTLAQHIELQGNSKTPQYQQAMKVALLNQERNDGPVKAKRNIWRAFQQFARNKRKLDAEEGEKNTQKLEGLEKQLAGQEKTIQESEAAALALEDKIYEVNQPVARKYVLKKVAAGKKQK
;
A
#
# COMPACT_ATOMS: atom_id res chain seq x y z
N GLU A 1 9.12 -11.41 -30.90
CA GLU A 1 8.38 -10.37 -30.16
C GLU A 1 7.28 -11.04 -29.36
N LEU A 2 7.14 -10.65 -28.10
CA LEU A 2 6.06 -11.06 -27.22
C LEU A 2 5.09 -9.89 -27.05
N THR A 3 3.81 -10.15 -27.27
CA THR A 3 2.72 -9.26 -26.89
C THR A 3 1.81 -9.94 -25.86
N ILE A 4 1.24 -9.14 -24.96
CA ILE A 4 0.22 -9.55 -24.00
C ILE A 4 -0.93 -8.55 -24.11
N ASP A 5 -2.14 -9.02 -24.40
CA ASP A 5 -3.31 -8.17 -24.69
C ASP A 5 -2.98 -7.08 -25.72
N ASP A 6 -2.33 -7.48 -26.81
CA ASP A 6 -1.86 -6.63 -27.92
C ASP A 6 -0.78 -5.59 -27.56
N ALA A 7 -0.37 -5.49 -26.29
CA ALA A 7 0.74 -4.65 -25.85
C ALA A 7 2.09 -5.36 -26.03
N VAL A 8 3.04 -4.72 -26.72
CA VAL A 8 4.41 -5.24 -26.89
C VAL A 8 5.16 -5.16 -25.56
N VAL A 9 5.45 -6.33 -24.98
CA VAL A 9 6.17 -6.42 -23.70
C VAL A 9 7.66 -6.59 -23.90
N GLY A 10 8.10 -7.13 -25.04
CA GLY A 10 9.52 -7.26 -25.35
C GLY A 10 9.82 -8.05 -26.62
N GLN A 11 11.10 -8.02 -27.00
CA GLN A 11 11.64 -8.85 -28.06
C GLN A 11 12.71 -9.76 -27.46
N TYR A 12 12.51 -11.07 -27.63
CA TYR A 12 13.37 -12.10 -27.07
C TYR A 12 13.85 -13.01 -28.20
N SER A 13 15.09 -13.49 -28.07
CA SER A 13 15.61 -14.53 -28.95
C SER A 13 14.96 -15.88 -28.63
N ASN A 14 15.04 -16.84 -29.55
CA ASN A 14 14.54 -18.20 -29.30
C ASN A 14 15.28 -18.88 -28.13
N THR A 15 16.60 -18.65 -27.99
CA THR A 15 17.40 -19.21 -26.91
C THR A 15 16.99 -18.62 -25.56
N THR A 16 16.73 -17.32 -25.49
CA THR A 16 16.22 -16.67 -24.27
C THR A 16 14.84 -17.18 -23.89
N LEU A 17 13.92 -17.35 -24.86
CA LEU A 17 12.59 -17.91 -24.59
C LEU A 17 12.67 -19.35 -24.07
N ALA A 18 13.57 -20.17 -24.63
CA ALA A 18 13.80 -21.55 -24.17
C ALA A 18 14.41 -21.62 -22.77
N GLN A 19 15.16 -20.59 -22.36
CA GLN A 19 15.72 -20.46 -21.01
C GLN A 19 14.73 -19.88 -19.99
N HIS A 20 13.49 -19.59 -20.41
CA HIS A 20 12.48 -18.84 -19.68
C HIS A 20 12.78 -17.36 -19.56
N ILE A 21 11.71 -16.57 -19.48
CA ILE A 21 11.76 -15.12 -19.28
C ILE A 21 10.90 -14.76 -18.07
N GLU A 22 11.39 -13.83 -17.27
CA GLU A 22 10.67 -13.34 -16.10
C GLU A 22 9.71 -12.22 -16.50
N LEU A 23 8.40 -12.46 -16.37
CA LEU A 23 7.37 -11.48 -16.71
C LEU A 23 7.05 -10.54 -15.55
N GLN A 24 7.22 -10.99 -14.31
CA GLN A 24 6.94 -10.23 -13.09
C GLN A 24 7.86 -9.01 -12.92
N GLY A 25 9.04 -9.02 -13.53
CA GLY A 25 9.94 -7.85 -13.56
C GLY A 25 9.66 -6.91 -14.74
N ASN A 26 8.77 -7.28 -15.65
CA ASN A 26 8.51 -6.51 -16.85
C ASN A 26 7.34 -5.55 -16.64
N SER A 27 7.69 -4.27 -16.48
CA SER A 27 6.71 -3.21 -16.24
C SER A 27 5.73 -2.97 -17.39
N LYS A 28 5.98 -3.51 -18.58
CA LYS A 28 5.07 -3.36 -19.72
C LYS A 28 3.92 -4.38 -19.71
N THR A 29 3.98 -5.40 -18.85
CA THR A 29 2.96 -6.44 -18.83
C THR A 29 1.66 -5.90 -18.18
N PRO A 30 0.47 -6.22 -18.71
CA PRO A 30 -0.80 -5.81 -18.11
C PRO A 30 -0.96 -6.25 -16.64
N GLN A 31 -0.48 -7.45 -16.31
CA GLN A 31 -0.49 -7.98 -14.94
C GLN A 31 0.45 -7.19 -14.00
N TYR A 32 1.59 -6.70 -14.50
CA TYR A 32 2.44 -5.81 -13.70
C TYR A 32 1.75 -4.48 -13.43
N GLN A 33 1.09 -3.91 -14.44
CA GLN A 33 0.34 -2.66 -14.28
C GLN A 33 -0.83 -2.83 -13.28
N GLN A 34 -1.52 -3.97 -13.33
CA GLN A 34 -2.52 -4.34 -12.34
C GLN A 34 -1.92 -4.44 -10.92
N ALA A 35 -0.79 -5.13 -10.77
CA ALA A 35 -0.08 -5.25 -9.49
C ALA A 35 0.41 -3.89 -8.98
N MET A 36 0.89 -3.01 -9.87
CA MET A 36 1.29 -1.65 -9.54
C MET A 36 0.10 -0.84 -9.01
N LYS A 37 -1.08 -0.96 -9.62
CA LYS A 37 -2.31 -0.32 -9.13
C LYS A 37 -2.67 -0.78 -7.71
N VAL A 38 -2.55 -2.09 -7.44
CA VAL A 38 -2.74 -2.63 -6.08
C VAL A 38 -1.70 -2.06 -5.10
N ALA A 39 -0.43 -1.99 -5.51
CA ALA A 39 0.64 -1.45 -4.68
C ALA A 39 0.40 0.03 -4.32
N LEU A 40 -0.05 0.84 -5.28
CA LEU A 40 -0.39 2.25 -5.05
C LEU A 40 -1.59 2.41 -4.10
N LEU A 41 -2.65 1.62 -4.26
CA LEU A 41 -3.79 1.62 -3.32
C LEU A 41 -3.36 1.22 -1.91
N ASN A 42 -2.47 0.22 -1.79
CA ASN A 42 -1.90 -0.18 -0.52
C ASN A 42 -1.03 0.91 0.10
N GLN A 43 -0.27 1.64 -0.71
CA GLN A 43 0.49 2.79 -0.23
C GLN A 43 -0.44 3.87 0.31
N GLU A 44 -1.49 4.24 -0.43
CA GLU A 44 -2.49 5.22 0.01
C GLU A 44 -3.14 4.80 1.35
N ARG A 45 -3.54 3.53 1.48
CA ARG A 45 -4.09 2.97 2.72
C ARG A 45 -3.10 3.07 3.89
N ASN A 46 -1.83 2.79 3.64
CA ASN A 46 -0.79 2.80 4.66
C ASN A 46 -0.40 4.23 5.09
N ASP A 47 -0.24 5.14 4.14
CA ASP A 47 0.18 6.51 4.37
C ASP A 47 -0.95 7.40 4.91
N GLY A 48 -2.22 7.04 4.63
CA GLY A 48 -3.41 7.71 5.13
C GLY A 48 -4.00 7.02 6.37
N PRO A 49 -5.11 6.25 6.22
CA PRO A 49 -5.92 5.80 7.35
C PRO A 49 -5.18 4.90 8.35
N VAL A 50 -4.29 4.01 7.88
CA VAL A 50 -3.49 3.17 8.79
C VAL A 50 -2.51 4.01 9.61
N LYS A 51 -1.89 5.02 9.00
CA LYS A 51 -1.01 5.96 9.71
C LYS A 51 -1.79 6.77 10.74
N ALA A 52 -3.00 7.24 10.42
CA ALA A 52 -3.86 7.95 11.35
C ALA A 52 -4.16 7.11 12.59
N LYS A 53 -4.61 5.85 12.42
CA LYS A 53 -4.82 4.90 13.52
C LYS A 53 -3.55 4.69 14.36
N ARG A 54 -2.40 4.53 13.71
CA ARG A 54 -1.10 4.36 14.40
C ARG A 54 -0.74 5.59 15.24
N ASN A 55 -1.03 6.80 14.75
CA ASN A 55 -0.77 8.04 15.47
C ASN A 55 -1.69 8.17 16.70
N ILE A 56 -2.96 7.80 16.57
CA ILE A 56 -3.91 7.75 17.68
C ILE A 56 -3.43 6.78 18.75
N TRP A 57 -3.00 5.58 18.37
CA TRP A 57 -2.43 4.61 19.31
C TRP A 57 -1.19 5.16 20.03
N ARG A 58 -0.30 5.86 19.32
CA ARG A 58 0.88 6.51 19.92
C ARG A 58 0.48 7.58 20.94
N ALA A 59 -0.52 8.39 20.63
CA ALA A 59 -1.05 9.40 21.55
C ALA A 59 -1.65 8.75 22.80
N PHE A 60 -2.46 7.70 22.65
CA PHE A 60 -2.99 6.92 23.77
C PHE A 60 -1.88 6.32 24.66
N GLN A 61 -0.84 5.75 24.05
CA GLN A 61 0.30 5.20 24.79
C GLN A 61 1.07 6.28 25.55
N GLN A 62 1.21 7.48 24.98
CA GLN A 62 1.84 8.61 25.66
C GLN A 62 0.98 9.08 26.83
N PHE A 63 -0.34 9.20 26.64
CA PHE A 63 -1.30 9.51 27.70
C PHE A 63 -1.16 8.52 28.86
N ALA A 64 -1.25 7.22 28.58
CA ALA A 64 -1.19 6.17 29.61
C ALA A 64 0.12 6.21 30.41
N ARG A 65 1.26 6.48 29.74
CA ARG A 65 2.55 6.66 30.43
C ARG A 65 2.58 7.90 31.31
N ASN A 66 2.07 9.03 30.82
CA ASN A 66 2.06 10.27 31.58
C ASN A 66 1.13 10.18 32.79
N LYS A 67 -0.05 9.59 32.63
CA LYS A 67 -1.00 9.33 33.72
C LYS A 67 -0.35 8.55 34.86
N ARG A 68 0.29 7.41 34.56
CA ARG A 68 1.00 6.62 35.58
C ARG A 68 2.09 7.38 36.33
N LYS A 69 2.79 8.31 35.66
CA LYS A 69 3.81 9.15 36.31
C LYS A 69 3.17 10.17 37.25
N LEU A 70 2.10 10.82 36.79
CA LEU A 70 1.36 11.80 37.58
C LEU A 70 0.65 11.16 38.78
N ASP A 71 0.14 9.94 38.63
CA ASP A 71 -0.47 9.17 39.73
C ASP A 71 0.56 8.77 40.79
N ALA A 72 1.85 8.65 40.43
CA ALA A 72 2.94 8.34 41.34
C ALA A 72 3.56 9.58 42.04
N GLU A 73 3.33 10.78 41.48
CA GLU A 73 3.76 12.06 42.04
C GLU A 73 2.56 12.69 42.77
N GLU A 74 2.49 12.66 44.11
CA GLU A 74 1.39 13.31 44.84
C GLU A 74 1.48 14.85 44.72
N GLY A 75 0.46 15.51 44.16
CA GLY A 75 0.38 16.98 44.13
C GLY A 75 -0.75 17.58 43.28
N GLU A 76 -1.38 18.64 43.77
CA GLU A 76 -2.54 19.35 43.15
C GLU A 76 -2.30 19.83 41.70
N LYS A 77 -1.03 20.03 41.28
CA LYS A 77 -0.69 20.43 39.89
C LYS A 77 -0.88 19.30 38.86
N ASN A 78 -1.17 18.08 39.30
CA ASN A 78 -1.29 16.91 38.43
C ASN A 78 -2.71 16.74 37.86
N THR A 79 -3.74 17.28 38.52
CA THR A 79 -5.12 17.25 38.03
C THR A 79 -5.30 18.10 36.76
N GLN A 80 -4.79 19.33 36.73
CA GLN A 80 -4.84 20.20 35.54
C GLN A 80 -4.07 19.61 34.35
N LYS A 81 -2.94 18.93 34.61
CA LYS A 81 -2.17 18.23 33.57
C LYS A 81 -2.94 17.02 33.04
N LEU A 82 -3.61 16.26 33.89
CA LEU A 82 -4.46 15.13 33.50
C LEU A 82 -5.64 15.59 32.63
N GLU A 83 -6.35 16.64 33.02
CA GLU A 83 -7.46 17.19 32.22
C GLU A 83 -7.01 17.65 30.82
N GLY A 84 -5.83 18.28 30.72
CA GLY A 84 -5.24 18.68 29.44
C GLY A 84 -4.91 17.47 28.55
N LEU A 85 -4.40 16.39 29.15
CA LEU A 85 -4.09 15.14 28.48
C LEU A 85 -5.36 14.38 28.04
N GLU A 86 -6.42 14.39 28.85
CA GLU A 86 -7.71 13.78 28.52
C GLU A 86 -8.40 14.52 27.36
N LYS A 87 -8.33 15.86 27.33
CA LYS A 87 -8.80 16.66 26.19
C LYS A 87 -8.08 16.34 24.88
N GLN A 88 -6.81 15.92 24.92
CA GLN A 88 -6.08 15.50 23.73
C GLN A 88 -6.52 14.12 23.20
N LEU A 89 -7.11 13.28 24.05
CA LEU A 89 -7.74 12.02 23.64
C LEU A 89 -9.20 12.22 23.20
N ALA A 90 -9.86 13.27 23.67
CA ALA A 90 -11.22 13.60 23.28
C ALA A 90 -11.31 13.78 21.74
N GLY A 91 -12.27 13.09 21.12
CA GLY A 91 -12.48 13.15 19.67
C GLY A 91 -11.67 12.15 18.84
N GLN A 92 -10.75 11.39 19.44
CA GLN A 92 -10.00 10.36 18.72
C GLN A 92 -10.87 9.21 18.23
N GLU A 93 -11.95 8.87 18.96
CA GLU A 93 -12.92 7.83 18.57
C GLU A 93 -13.50 8.10 17.18
N LYS A 94 -13.90 9.34 16.90
CA LYS A 94 -14.41 9.74 15.58
C LYS A 94 -13.35 9.53 14.50
N THR A 95 -12.11 9.95 14.76
CA THR A 95 -11.01 9.76 13.80
C THR A 95 -10.67 8.28 13.60
N ILE A 96 -10.79 7.43 14.62
CA ILE A 96 -10.64 5.97 14.48
C ILE A 96 -11.70 5.45 13.52
N GLN A 97 -12.98 5.75 13.76
CA GLN A 97 -14.09 5.28 12.92
C GLN A 97 -13.96 5.74 11.47
N GLU A 98 -13.63 7.02 11.24
CA GLU A 98 -13.38 7.56 9.91
C GLU A 98 -12.20 6.87 9.22
N SER A 99 -11.11 6.63 9.96
CA SER A 99 -9.92 5.95 9.42
C SER A 99 -10.19 4.48 9.12
N GLU A 100 -11.01 3.79 9.92
CA GLU A 100 -11.40 2.40 9.68
C GLU A 100 -12.27 2.27 8.43
N ALA A 101 -13.28 3.14 8.30
CA ALA A 101 -14.12 3.18 7.11
C ALA A 101 -13.31 3.48 5.84
N ALA A 102 -12.39 4.45 5.91
CA ALA A 102 -11.52 4.79 4.78
C ALA A 102 -10.53 3.66 4.44
N ALA A 103 -9.97 2.96 5.43
CA ALA A 103 -9.09 1.82 5.20
C ALA A 103 -9.84 0.66 4.53
N LEU A 104 -11.07 0.38 4.97
CA LEU A 104 -11.92 -0.67 4.40
C LEU A 104 -12.28 -0.34 2.95
N ALA A 105 -12.68 0.90 2.66
CA ALA A 105 -13.01 1.31 1.30
C ALA A 105 -11.82 1.18 0.32
N LEU A 106 -10.58 1.37 0.78
CA LEU A 106 -9.38 1.12 -0.02
C LEU A 106 -9.09 -0.38 -0.16
N GLU A 107 -9.34 -1.15 0.88
CA GLU A 107 -9.20 -2.61 0.88
C GLU A 107 -10.17 -3.28 -0.09
N ASP A 108 -11.44 -2.86 -0.12
CA ASP A 108 -12.43 -3.34 -1.08
C ASP A 108 -12.00 -3.08 -2.53
N LYS A 109 -11.48 -1.87 -2.81
CA LYS A 109 -10.92 -1.53 -4.13
C LYS A 109 -9.72 -2.40 -4.50
N ILE A 110 -8.88 -2.76 -3.53
CA ILE A 110 -7.75 -3.67 -3.77
C ILE A 110 -8.27 -5.06 -4.15
N TYR A 111 -9.26 -5.59 -3.44
CA TYR A 111 -9.83 -6.90 -3.72
C TYR A 111 -10.60 -6.97 -5.04
N GLU A 112 -11.21 -5.86 -5.45
CA GLU A 112 -11.80 -5.74 -6.78
C GLU A 112 -10.74 -5.80 -7.88
N VAL A 113 -9.63 -5.06 -7.70
CA VAL A 113 -8.58 -4.93 -8.73
C VAL A 113 -7.59 -6.10 -8.75
N ASN A 114 -7.38 -6.81 -7.64
CA ASN A 114 -6.31 -7.83 -7.55
C ASN A 114 -6.67 -9.18 -8.21
N GLN A 115 -7.87 -9.33 -8.74
CA GLN A 115 -8.31 -10.58 -9.37
C GLN A 115 -7.58 -10.83 -10.69
N PRO A 116 -6.84 -11.94 -10.83
CA PRO A 116 -6.16 -12.26 -12.09
C PRO A 116 -7.17 -12.43 -13.23
N VAL A 117 -6.96 -11.70 -14.32
CA VAL A 117 -7.76 -11.84 -15.55
C VAL A 117 -7.01 -12.74 -16.52
N ALA A 118 -7.72 -13.59 -17.25
CA ALA A 118 -7.14 -14.36 -18.35
C ALA A 118 -6.56 -13.40 -19.41
N ARG A 119 -5.28 -13.56 -19.74
CA ARG A 119 -4.55 -12.69 -20.68
C ARG A 119 -4.23 -13.44 -21.97
N LYS A 120 -4.23 -12.71 -23.09
CA LYS A 120 -3.86 -13.28 -24.40
C LYS A 120 -2.38 -13.05 -24.68
N TYR A 121 -1.62 -14.13 -24.75
CA TYR A 121 -0.20 -14.10 -25.08
C TYR A 121 0.01 -14.42 -26.56
N VAL A 122 0.84 -13.64 -27.25
CA VAL A 122 1.20 -13.90 -28.65
C VAL A 122 2.70 -13.76 -28.84
N LEU A 123 3.33 -14.81 -29.37
CA LEU A 123 4.72 -14.78 -29.84
C LEU A 123 4.73 -14.64 -31.36
N LYS A 124 5.23 -13.49 -31.84
CA LYS A 124 5.41 -13.23 -33.27
C LYS A 124 6.88 -13.22 -33.64
N LYS A 125 7.26 -13.98 -34.66
CA LYS A 125 8.60 -13.91 -35.24
C LYS A 125 8.79 -12.54 -35.89
N VAL A 126 9.89 -11.88 -35.54
CA VAL A 126 10.31 -10.60 -36.14
C VAL A 126 11.64 -10.78 -36.84
N ALA A 127 11.86 -10.06 -37.95
CA ALA A 127 13.16 -10.08 -38.63
C ALA A 127 14.23 -9.53 -37.68
N ALA A 128 15.44 -10.12 -37.71
CA ALA A 128 16.55 -9.62 -36.92
C ALA A 128 16.85 -8.18 -37.34
N GLY A 129 16.57 -7.21 -36.47
CA GLY A 129 17.00 -5.84 -36.68
C GLY A 129 18.51 -5.81 -36.83
N LYS A 130 19.02 -5.22 -37.91
CA LYS A 130 20.46 -4.95 -38.06
C LYS A 130 20.89 -4.15 -36.83
N LYS A 131 21.76 -4.72 -36.00
CA LYS A 131 22.45 -3.96 -34.95
C LYS A 131 23.15 -2.79 -35.65
N GLN A 132 22.72 -1.56 -35.39
CA GLN A 132 23.55 -0.40 -35.71
C GLN A 132 24.81 -0.54 -34.86
N LYS A 133 25.96 -0.58 -35.54
CA LYS A 133 27.29 -0.59 -34.93
C LYS A 133 27.57 0.76 -34.31
#